data_AF-A0A9X2DX55-F1
#
_entry.id   AF-A0A9X2DX55-F1
#
_cell.length_a   1.000
_cell.length_b   1.000
_cell.length_c   1.000
_cell.angle_alpha   90.00
_cell.angle_beta   90.00
_cell.angle_gamma   90.00
#
_symmetry.space_group_name_H-M   'P 1'
#
loop_
_entity.id
_entity.type
_entity.pdbx_description
1 polymer ?
#
loop_
_entity_poly.entity_id
_entity_poly.type
_entity_poly.pdbx_seq_one_letter_code
_entity_poly.pdbx_strand_id
1 'polypeptide(L)'
;MRERGRPTAGDDETTDALASLTIADRQGEEATRRPGRFAGIGAVVARNRLLWIVAVAALVSLVAGLVIGRFAVSPEDAAAGAAPPAPGLITAPVGFGALSTDVTLRGEVAFADPVEVTVDTTTIQGAAVVTGRVPAAGAELAPLSIALEVAGRPVIVLPGELPAYRTLRFGVSGPDVVQFKTAMRSIGLDAGDPTDDEFDEAAAQSVTELYAQAGYAAPAIDDGDAAVRAAEEAVASSTQALAAARKELAAAQAGPSAARAASTRRTGSRSPICRTPSPWPSSPGRSWARSPRRASSARRSTRRSRR
;
A
#
# COMPACT_ATOMS: atom_id res chain seq x y z
N MET A 1 39.93 -72.11 9.34
CA MET A 1 40.96 -71.33 10.07
C MET A 1 40.27 -70.64 11.23
N ARG A 2 40.46 -71.06 12.48
CA ARG A 2 41.57 -70.70 13.42
C ARG A 2 41.67 -69.19 13.66
N GLU A 3 41.34 -68.78 14.89
CA GLU A 3 41.91 -67.74 15.79
C GLU A 3 40.79 -67.26 16.72
N ARG A 4 40.72 -67.49 18.04
CA ARG A 4 41.62 -67.37 19.22
C ARG A 4 42.13 -65.95 19.53
N GLY A 5 41.75 -65.50 20.73
CA GLY A 5 42.35 -64.41 21.51
C GLY A 5 41.29 -63.40 21.95
N ARG A 6 41.17 -62.91 23.19
CA ARG A 6 41.82 -63.11 24.50
C ARG A 6 41.04 -62.19 25.47
N PRO A 7 40.73 -62.54 26.73
CA PRO A 7 40.48 -61.53 27.77
C PRO A 7 41.72 -61.34 28.67
N THR A 8 42.02 -60.09 29.02
CA THR A 8 43.00 -59.64 30.03
C THR A 8 42.34 -59.68 31.40
N ALA A 9 42.78 -60.48 32.37
CA ALA A 9 43.95 -60.28 33.23
C ALA A 9 43.87 -58.98 34.05
N GLY A 10 43.53 -59.15 35.32
CA GLY A 10 43.59 -58.17 36.40
C GLY A 10 43.80 -58.98 37.68
N ASP A 11 45.06 -59.30 37.93
CA ASP A 11 45.54 -59.85 39.19
C ASP A 11 45.53 -58.72 40.23
N ASP A 12 45.20 -59.04 41.48
CA ASP A 12 45.99 -58.57 42.61
C ASP A 12 45.79 -59.49 43.81
N GLU A 13 46.94 -59.83 44.34
CA GLU A 13 47.31 -60.89 45.27
C GLU A 13 47.37 -60.28 46.68
N THR A 14 46.81 -60.96 47.70
CA THR A 14 47.32 -60.83 49.08
C THR A 14 47.05 -62.11 49.88
N THR A 15 47.98 -63.06 49.71
CA THR A 15 48.82 -63.68 50.74
C THR A 15 48.21 -64.17 52.07
N ASP A 16 48.34 -65.49 52.24
CA ASP A 16 48.66 -66.28 53.43
C ASP A 16 47.95 -66.07 54.77
N ALA A 17 47.33 -67.15 55.25
CA ALA A 17 47.83 -67.83 56.45
C ALA A 17 47.42 -69.31 56.45
N LEU A 18 48.44 -70.16 56.44
CA LEU A 18 48.43 -71.62 56.44
C LEU A 18 48.03 -72.23 57.80
N ALA A 19 47.52 -73.47 57.70
CA ALA A 19 47.80 -74.63 58.57
C ALA A 19 47.34 -74.55 60.04
N SER A 20 46.94 -75.62 60.73
CA SER A 20 46.69 -77.04 60.48
C SER A 20 46.22 -77.63 61.83
N LEU A 21 45.95 -78.93 61.87
CA LEU A 21 45.87 -79.83 63.04
C LEU A 21 44.49 -80.12 63.65
N THR A 22 43.86 -81.12 63.02
CA THR A 22 43.21 -82.28 63.65
C THR A 22 44.03 -82.89 64.80
N ILE A 23 43.35 -83.37 65.87
CA ILE A 23 43.57 -84.58 66.72
C ILE A 23 42.63 -84.41 67.95
N ALA A 24 41.48 -85.11 68.00
CA ALA A 24 41.21 -86.39 68.67
C ALA A 24 40.90 -86.32 70.19
N ASP A 25 39.63 -86.60 70.49
CA ASP A 25 39.03 -87.35 71.61
C ASP A 25 39.92 -87.77 72.82
N ARG A 26 39.49 -87.38 74.05
CA ARG A 26 39.03 -88.31 75.12
C ARG A 26 38.89 -87.62 76.51
N GLN A 27 37.70 -87.81 77.09
CA GLN A 27 37.36 -88.31 78.45
C GLN A 27 37.91 -87.65 79.75
N GLY A 28 37.00 -87.53 80.73
CA GLY A 28 37.25 -87.55 82.19
C GLY A 28 37.25 -86.18 82.87
N GLU A 29 36.18 -85.80 83.60
CA GLU A 29 36.10 -85.80 85.08
C GLU A 29 37.17 -84.90 85.75
N GLU A 30 36.89 -83.88 86.58
CA GLU A 30 36.01 -83.84 87.76
C GLU A 30 35.54 -82.41 88.07
N ALA A 31 34.50 -82.37 88.89
CA ALA A 31 33.73 -81.24 89.36
C ALA A 31 34.48 -80.28 90.31
N THR A 32 34.19 -78.97 90.19
CA THR A 32 34.06 -78.11 91.38
C THR A 32 32.81 -77.24 91.27
N ARG A 33 31.88 -77.54 92.18
CA ARG A 33 30.57 -76.92 92.40
C ARG A 33 30.74 -75.50 92.94
N ARG A 34 30.11 -74.50 92.32
CA ARG A 34 29.78 -73.20 92.95
C ARG A 34 28.30 -72.88 92.71
N PRO A 35 27.46 -72.65 93.73
CA PRO A 35 26.04 -72.41 93.55
C PRO A 35 25.70 -70.93 93.32
N GLY A 36 24.79 -70.70 92.36
CA GLY A 36 23.56 -69.93 92.55
C GLY A 36 23.63 -68.42 92.77
N ARG A 37 23.52 -67.65 91.68
CA ARG A 37 23.10 -66.23 91.71
C ARG A 37 22.02 -65.92 90.66
N PHE A 38 20.94 -66.71 90.64
CA PHE A 38 19.67 -66.32 90.01
C PHE A 38 18.51 -66.93 90.80
N ALA A 39 18.32 -66.48 92.04
CA ALA A 39 17.16 -66.85 92.86
C ALA A 39 16.67 -65.61 93.63
N GLY A 40 16.19 -64.62 92.88
CA GLY A 40 15.56 -63.41 93.43
C GLY A 40 14.39 -62.88 92.60
N ILE A 41 13.97 -63.59 91.55
CA ILE A 41 12.91 -63.12 90.63
C ILE A 41 11.52 -63.63 91.07
N GLY A 42 11.45 -64.68 91.90
CA GLY A 42 10.18 -65.28 92.34
C GLY A 42 9.38 -64.44 93.34
N ALA A 43 10.03 -63.57 94.13
CA ALA A 43 9.36 -62.83 95.20
C ALA A 43 8.63 -61.56 94.72
N VAL A 44 9.02 -60.98 93.57
CA VAL A 44 8.36 -59.79 92.99
C VAL A 44 7.14 -60.18 92.15
N VAL A 45 7.11 -61.39 91.60
CA VAL A 45 6.03 -61.90 90.73
C VAL A 45 4.74 -62.20 91.52
N ALA A 46 4.84 -62.60 92.79
CA ALA A 46 3.67 -63.00 93.58
C ALA A 46 2.84 -61.83 94.15
N ARG A 47 3.43 -60.64 94.31
CA ARG A 47 2.78 -59.50 94.99
C ARG A 47 2.14 -58.47 94.05
N ASN A 48 2.39 -58.56 92.73
CA ASN A 48 1.86 -57.60 91.76
C ASN A 48 1.41 -58.26 90.44
N ARG A 49 0.53 -59.27 90.56
CA ARG A 49 -0.01 -60.05 89.42
C ARG A 49 -0.66 -59.17 88.34
N LEU A 50 -1.25 -58.04 88.73
CA LEU A 50 -1.87 -57.09 87.80
C LEU A 50 -0.86 -56.48 86.82
N LEU A 51 0.35 -56.13 87.30
CA LEU A 51 1.39 -55.58 86.43
C LEU A 51 1.87 -56.57 85.38
N TRP A 52 1.95 -57.86 85.72
CA TRP A 52 2.35 -58.90 84.76
C TRP A 52 1.26 -59.20 83.73
N ILE A 53 -0.01 -59.19 84.13
CA ILE A 53 -1.13 -59.35 83.19
C ILE A 53 -1.14 -58.19 82.19
N VAL A 54 -0.94 -56.95 82.67
CA VAL A 54 -0.87 -55.76 81.80
C VAL A 54 0.35 -55.82 80.88
N ALA A 55 1.51 -56.26 81.37
CA ALA A 55 2.72 -56.41 80.55
C ALA A 55 2.56 -57.47 79.45
N VAL A 56 1.94 -58.62 79.77
CA VAL A 56 1.66 -59.67 78.78
C VAL A 56 0.61 -59.20 77.78
N ALA A 57 -0.45 -58.53 78.23
CA ALA A 57 -1.46 -57.98 77.34
C ALA A 57 -0.87 -56.92 76.40
N ALA A 58 -0.03 -56.01 76.91
CA ALA A 58 0.68 -55.03 76.10
C ALA A 58 1.62 -55.69 75.07
N LEU A 59 2.32 -56.76 75.47
CA LEU A 59 3.18 -57.50 74.56
C LEU A 59 2.37 -58.21 73.46
N VAL A 60 1.25 -58.84 73.82
CA VAL A 60 0.34 -59.49 72.86
C VAL A 60 -0.26 -58.46 71.91
N SER A 61 -0.70 -57.30 72.40
CA SER A 61 -1.22 -56.21 71.57
C SER A 61 -0.15 -55.62 70.64
N LEU A 62 1.09 -55.49 71.10
CA LEU A 62 2.21 -55.05 70.25
C LEU A 62 2.49 -56.06 69.14
N VAL A 63 2.57 -57.35 69.47
CA VAL A 63 2.80 -58.41 68.48
C VAL A 63 1.64 -58.50 67.50
N ALA A 64 0.39 -58.45 67.98
CA ALA A 64 -0.79 -58.45 67.12
C ALA A 64 -0.81 -57.23 66.19
N GLY A 65 -0.49 -56.04 66.70
CA GLY A 65 -0.38 -54.81 65.89
C GLY A 65 0.72 -54.89 64.84
N LEU A 66 1.88 -55.46 65.17
CA LEU A 66 3.00 -55.64 64.24
C LEU A 66 2.68 -56.66 63.14
N VAL A 67 1.97 -57.74 63.49
CA VAL A 67 1.53 -58.76 62.52
C VAL A 67 0.48 -58.18 61.58
N ILE A 68 -0.54 -57.51 62.10
CA ILE A 68 -1.59 -56.89 61.28
C ILE A 68 -1.01 -55.78 60.38
N GLY A 69 -0.11 -54.95 60.92
CA GLY A 69 0.57 -53.91 60.15
C GLY A 69 1.44 -54.44 59.02
N ARG A 70 1.98 -55.66 59.14
CA ARG A 70 2.77 -56.30 58.08
C ARG A 70 1.91 -56.85 56.93
N PHE A 71 0.62 -57.11 57.16
CA PHE A 71 -0.32 -57.55 56.13
C PHE A 71 -1.09 -56.41 55.46
N ALA A 72 -1.05 -55.20 56.04
CA ALA A 72 -1.62 -54.00 55.44
C ALA A 72 -0.64 -53.38 54.43
N VAL A 73 -0.56 -53.98 53.24
CA VAL A 73 0.15 -53.37 52.11
C VAL A 73 -0.68 -52.19 51.62
N SER A 74 -0.15 -50.97 51.75
CA SER A 74 -0.83 -49.77 51.26
C SER A 74 -0.83 -49.77 49.73
N PRO A 75 -1.95 -49.42 49.05
CA PRO A 75 -2.02 -49.38 47.59
C PRO A 75 -0.97 -48.44 46.95
N GLU A 76 -0.49 -47.46 47.71
CA GLU A 76 0.58 -46.53 47.36
C GLU A 76 1.97 -47.18 47.40
N ASP A 77 2.25 -48.12 48.32
CA ASP A 77 3.48 -48.93 48.31
C ASP A 77 3.48 -49.95 47.17
N ALA A 78 2.31 -50.48 46.80
CA ALA A 78 2.16 -51.37 45.64
C ALA A 78 2.36 -50.62 44.30
N ALA A 79 1.96 -49.35 44.22
CA ALA A 79 2.21 -48.50 43.06
C ALA A 79 3.68 -48.01 43.01
N ALA A 80 4.30 -47.74 44.17
CA ALA A 80 5.70 -47.33 44.26
C ALA A 80 6.69 -48.49 44.02
N GLY A 81 6.31 -49.72 44.38
CA GLY A 81 7.05 -50.94 44.10
C GLY A 81 6.80 -51.53 42.70
N ALA A 82 5.94 -50.89 41.89
CA ALA A 82 5.71 -51.30 40.52
C ALA A 82 7.01 -51.19 39.73
N ALA A 83 7.55 -52.34 39.30
CA ALA A 83 8.76 -52.37 38.50
C ALA A 83 8.54 -51.54 37.22
N PRO A 84 9.54 -50.73 36.80
CA PRO A 84 9.48 -50.05 35.51
C PRO A 84 9.13 -51.06 34.40
N PRO A 85 8.28 -50.67 33.44
CA PRO A 85 8.00 -51.54 32.29
C PRO A 85 9.31 -51.95 31.63
N ALA A 86 9.40 -53.20 31.18
CA ALA A 86 10.61 -53.72 30.57
C ALA A 86 11.06 -52.77 29.43
N PRO A 87 12.32 -52.31 29.42
CA PRO A 87 12.80 -51.37 28.42
C PRO A 87 12.66 -51.97 27.02
N GLY A 88 11.76 -51.42 26.22
CA GLY A 88 11.52 -51.81 24.85
C GLY A 88 12.28 -50.94 23.85
N LEU A 89 12.57 -51.49 22.69
CA LEU A 89 13.15 -50.76 21.57
C LEU A 89 12.09 -49.86 20.92
N ILE A 90 12.35 -48.56 20.86
CA ILE A 90 11.51 -47.62 20.11
C ILE A 90 11.82 -47.79 18.63
N THR A 91 10.92 -48.43 17.88
CA THR A 91 11.03 -48.59 16.43
C THR A 91 9.93 -47.81 15.73
N ALA A 92 10.24 -47.27 14.54
CA ALA A 92 9.28 -46.64 13.65
C ALA A 92 9.38 -47.31 12.27
N PRO A 93 8.24 -47.59 11.59
CA PRO A 93 8.25 -48.20 10.27
C PRO A 93 8.87 -47.26 9.23
N VAL A 94 9.70 -47.79 8.34
CA VAL A 94 10.29 -47.02 7.24
C VAL A 94 9.29 -46.91 6.09
N GLY A 95 9.11 -45.69 5.57
CA GLY A 95 8.24 -45.41 4.44
C GLY A 95 8.88 -44.41 3.48
N PHE A 96 8.56 -44.53 2.19
CA PHE A 96 8.96 -43.56 1.19
C PHE A 96 7.89 -42.47 1.08
N GLY A 97 8.29 -41.22 1.22
CA GLY A 97 7.41 -40.07 1.12
C GLY A 97 8.21 -38.79 0.86
N ALA A 98 7.54 -37.75 0.37
CA ALA A 98 8.16 -36.45 0.22
C ALA A 98 8.43 -35.83 1.59
N LEU A 99 9.66 -35.37 1.82
CA LEU A 99 10.02 -34.58 2.99
C LEU A 99 9.66 -33.12 2.70
N SER A 100 8.73 -32.56 3.47
CA SER A 100 8.52 -31.11 3.51
C SER A 100 9.37 -30.50 4.61
N THR A 101 9.88 -29.29 4.34
CA THR A 101 10.50 -28.44 5.36
C THR A 101 9.69 -27.16 5.42
N ASP A 102 9.00 -26.95 6.53
CA ASP A 102 8.26 -25.72 6.76
C ASP A 102 9.22 -24.65 7.28
N VAL A 103 9.35 -23.56 6.53
CA VAL A 103 10.19 -22.41 6.92
C VAL A 103 9.29 -21.21 7.17
N THR A 104 9.40 -20.63 8.36
CA THR A 104 8.72 -19.36 8.69
C THR A 104 9.64 -18.20 8.36
N LEU A 105 9.29 -17.42 7.33
CA LEU A 105 10.02 -16.23 6.92
C LEU A 105 9.33 -14.97 7.46
N ARG A 106 10.12 -13.93 7.73
CA ARG A 106 9.61 -12.59 8.01
C ARG A 106 9.77 -11.75 6.75
N GLY A 107 8.69 -11.14 6.29
CA GLY A 107 8.69 -10.22 5.17
C GLY A 107 8.24 -8.83 5.62
N GLU A 108 8.73 -7.81 4.93
CA GLU A 108 8.22 -6.44 5.03
C GLU A 108 7.38 -6.15 3.78
N VAL A 109 6.25 -5.45 3.98
CA VAL A 109 5.39 -4.99 2.89
C VAL A 109 5.63 -3.50 2.72
N ALA A 110 6.11 -3.12 1.53
CA ALA A 110 6.33 -1.74 1.15
C ALA A 110 5.68 -1.47 -0.21
N PHE A 111 5.48 -0.20 -0.54
CA PHE A 111 5.03 0.19 -1.88
C PHE A 111 6.12 -0.14 -2.90
N ALA A 112 5.72 -0.77 -4.01
CA ALA A 112 6.67 -1.23 -5.04
C ALA A 112 7.33 -0.04 -5.77
N ASP A 113 6.55 0.97 -6.17
CA ASP A 113 7.01 2.07 -7.02
C ASP A 113 6.41 3.41 -6.58
N PRO A 114 7.07 4.17 -5.67
CA PRO A 114 6.64 5.52 -5.34
C PRO A 114 6.94 6.46 -6.52
N VAL A 115 5.94 7.25 -6.92
CA VAL A 115 6.06 8.26 -8.00
C VAL A 115 5.95 9.65 -7.41
N GLU A 116 6.92 10.51 -7.72
CA GLU A 116 6.84 11.93 -7.41
C GLU A 116 5.91 12.61 -8.43
N VAL A 117 4.82 13.22 -7.93
CA VAL A 117 3.84 13.94 -8.75
C VAL A 117 4.04 15.44 -8.55
N THR A 118 4.29 16.16 -9.65
CA THR A 118 4.39 17.62 -9.65
C THR A 118 3.17 18.22 -10.33
N VAL A 119 2.61 19.28 -9.74
CA VAL A 119 1.50 20.03 -10.35
C VAL A 119 2.08 21.10 -11.28
N ASP A 120 1.62 21.10 -12.53
CA ASP A 120 1.94 22.17 -13.48
C ASP A 120 1.20 23.46 -13.07
N THR A 121 1.97 24.52 -12.81
CA THR A 121 1.48 25.83 -12.37
C THR A 121 1.61 26.91 -13.45
N THR A 122 2.07 26.55 -14.66
CA THR A 122 2.31 27.50 -15.76
C THR A 122 1.05 28.23 -16.23
N THR A 123 -0.12 27.62 -16.03
CA THR A 123 -1.42 28.19 -16.42
C THR A 123 -2.06 29.06 -15.34
N ILE A 124 -1.46 29.15 -14.15
CA ILE A 124 -1.98 29.97 -13.05
C ILE A 124 -1.47 31.40 -13.25
N GLN A 125 -2.39 32.35 -13.41
CA GLN A 125 -2.03 33.77 -13.44
C GLN A 125 -1.60 34.23 -12.05
N GLY A 126 -0.33 34.63 -11.90
CA GLY A 126 0.23 35.16 -10.65
C GLY A 126 1.11 34.16 -9.90
N ALA A 127 1.21 34.33 -8.58
CA ALA A 127 2.03 33.46 -7.75
C ALA A 127 1.32 32.13 -7.48
N ALA A 128 1.99 31.01 -7.76
CA ALA A 128 1.52 29.68 -7.42
C ALA A 128 1.66 29.42 -5.92
N VAL A 129 0.69 29.89 -5.14
CA VAL A 129 0.65 29.74 -3.68
C VAL A 129 -0.36 28.67 -3.31
N VAL A 130 0.02 27.75 -2.42
CA VAL A 130 -0.93 26.78 -1.86
C VAL A 130 -1.87 27.51 -0.90
N THR A 131 -3.16 27.53 -1.23
CA THR A 131 -4.18 28.27 -0.46
C THR A 131 -4.91 27.40 0.55
N GLY A 132 -4.85 26.07 0.43
CA GLY A 132 -5.48 25.18 1.40
C GLY A 132 -5.53 23.71 1.00
N ARG A 133 -6.31 22.94 1.77
CA ARG A 133 -6.64 21.51 1.53
C ARG A 133 -5.43 20.60 1.38
N VAL A 134 -4.36 20.83 2.16
CA VAL A 134 -3.19 19.96 2.18
C VAL A 134 -3.51 18.67 2.95
N PRO A 135 -3.47 17.49 2.30
CA PRO A 135 -3.71 16.21 2.97
C PRO A 135 -2.60 15.91 3.98
N ALA A 136 -2.96 15.20 5.06
CA ALA A 136 -1.97 14.68 5.98
C ALA A 136 -1.11 13.59 5.29
N ALA A 137 0.13 13.42 5.75
CA ALA A 137 0.97 12.32 5.27
C ALA A 137 0.28 10.97 5.54
N GLY A 138 0.23 10.10 4.53
CA GLY A 138 -0.48 8.82 4.58
C GLY A 138 -1.98 8.90 4.29
N ALA A 139 -2.52 10.07 3.91
CA ALA A 139 -3.90 10.19 3.46
C ALA A 139 -4.10 9.47 2.11
N GLU A 140 -5.21 8.75 2.00
CA GLU A 140 -5.63 8.11 0.76
C GLU A 140 -6.47 9.09 -0.07
N LEU A 141 -6.15 9.22 -1.35
CA LEU A 141 -6.85 10.09 -2.29
C LEU A 141 -7.72 9.25 -3.23
N ALA A 142 -9.02 9.27 -2.99
CA ALA A 142 -10.01 8.63 -3.84
C ALA A 142 -10.30 9.48 -5.11
N PRO A 143 -10.94 8.91 -6.14
CA PRO A 143 -11.53 9.71 -7.22
C PRO A 143 -12.39 10.85 -6.67
N LEU A 144 -12.38 12.01 -7.33
CA LEU A 144 -13.04 13.27 -6.90
C LEU A 144 -12.48 13.90 -5.62
N SER A 145 -11.47 13.31 -4.96
CA SER A 145 -10.83 13.96 -3.82
C SER A 145 -10.00 15.18 -4.25
N ILE A 146 -9.86 16.14 -3.34
CA ILE A 146 -9.06 17.34 -3.56
C ILE A 146 -7.65 17.05 -3.02
N ALA A 147 -6.67 16.96 -3.91
CA ALA A 147 -5.29 16.70 -3.55
C ALA A 147 -4.64 17.91 -2.88
N LEU A 148 -4.95 19.12 -3.34
CA LEU A 148 -4.49 20.40 -2.79
C LEU A 148 -5.22 21.56 -3.47
N GLU A 149 -5.09 22.76 -2.91
CA GLU A 149 -5.62 23.99 -3.51
C GLU A 149 -4.46 24.96 -3.83
N VAL A 150 -4.35 25.40 -5.10
CA VAL A 150 -3.35 26.39 -5.54
C VAL A 150 -4.06 27.64 -6.04
N ALA A 151 -3.72 28.79 -5.46
CA ALA A 151 -4.28 30.09 -5.83
C ALA A 151 -5.83 30.09 -5.86
N GLY A 152 -6.47 29.40 -4.91
CA GLY A 152 -7.93 29.27 -4.82
C GLY A 152 -8.55 28.25 -5.78
N ARG A 153 -7.74 27.51 -6.54
CA ARG A 153 -8.19 26.48 -7.50
C ARG A 153 -7.93 25.08 -6.95
N PRO A 154 -8.93 24.20 -6.90
CA PRO A 154 -8.76 22.83 -6.45
C PRO A 154 -8.00 21.99 -7.49
N VAL A 155 -7.08 21.16 -7.02
CA VAL A 155 -6.48 20.07 -7.81
C VAL A 155 -7.27 18.81 -7.50
N ILE A 156 -8.13 18.41 -8.43
CA ILE A 156 -9.06 17.29 -8.28
C ILE A 156 -8.39 16.01 -8.79
N VAL A 157 -8.48 14.93 -8.01
CA VAL A 157 -7.93 13.62 -8.36
C VAL A 157 -8.91 12.88 -9.26
N LEU A 158 -8.41 12.42 -10.41
CA LEU A 158 -9.16 11.62 -11.37
C LEU A 158 -8.45 10.29 -11.62
N PRO A 159 -9.20 9.20 -11.84
CA PRO A 159 -8.62 7.91 -12.19
C PRO A 159 -8.00 7.96 -13.59
N GLY A 160 -6.82 7.39 -13.74
CA GLY A 160 -6.10 7.35 -15.02
C GLY A 160 -4.69 6.81 -14.87
N GLU A 161 -4.10 6.37 -15.98
CA GLU A 161 -2.71 5.88 -16.02
C GLU A 161 -1.73 6.99 -16.39
N LEU A 162 -2.16 7.91 -17.26
CA LEU A 162 -1.34 9.02 -17.73
C LEU A 162 -1.46 10.21 -16.76
N PRO A 163 -0.34 10.80 -16.33
CA PRO A 163 -0.38 12.08 -15.63
C PRO A 163 -0.87 13.19 -16.57
N ALA A 164 -1.53 14.20 -16.03
CA ALA A 164 -1.91 15.38 -16.80
C ALA A 164 -0.65 16.16 -17.24
N TYR A 165 -0.35 16.14 -18.54
CA TYR A 165 0.86 16.76 -19.11
C TYR A 165 0.58 18.00 -19.97
N ARG A 166 -0.70 18.30 -20.27
CA ARG A 166 -1.11 19.47 -21.05
C ARG A 166 -2.47 20.00 -20.61
N THR A 167 -2.75 21.25 -20.97
CA THR A 167 -4.08 21.83 -20.84
C THR A 167 -4.99 21.30 -21.95
N LEU A 168 -6.12 20.69 -21.57
CA LEU A 168 -7.18 20.32 -22.50
C LEU A 168 -8.00 21.55 -22.89
N ARG A 169 -8.27 21.71 -24.18
CA ARG A 169 -9.04 22.83 -24.75
C ARG A 169 -10.03 22.28 -25.76
N PHE A 170 -11.08 23.03 -26.03
CA PHE A 170 -12.05 22.65 -27.07
C PHE A 170 -11.37 22.34 -28.42
N GLY A 171 -11.72 21.20 -29.01
CA GLY A 171 -11.20 20.74 -30.31
C GLY A 171 -9.80 20.12 -30.28
N VAL A 172 -9.19 19.88 -29.11
CA VAL A 172 -7.94 19.10 -29.04
C VAL A 172 -8.25 17.61 -29.03
N SER A 173 -7.45 16.82 -29.74
CA SER A 173 -7.58 15.36 -29.72
C SER A 173 -6.37 14.67 -29.09
N GLY A 174 -6.60 13.52 -28.44
CA GLY A 174 -5.51 12.67 -27.94
C GLY A 174 -5.90 11.67 -26.85
N PRO A 175 -4.93 10.85 -26.43
CA PRO A 175 -5.16 9.78 -25.45
C PRO A 175 -5.52 10.30 -24.05
N ASP A 176 -5.11 11.52 -23.71
CA ASP A 176 -5.48 12.21 -22.47
C ASP A 176 -6.95 12.67 -22.45
N VAL A 177 -7.52 13.00 -23.61
CA VAL A 177 -8.97 13.29 -23.74
C VAL A 177 -9.78 12.02 -23.51
N VAL A 178 -9.37 10.91 -24.15
CA VAL A 178 -10.00 9.60 -23.95
C VAL A 178 -9.95 9.19 -22.48
N GLN A 179 -8.80 9.39 -21.82
CA GLN A 179 -8.65 9.14 -20.39
C GLN A 179 -9.56 10.04 -19.56
N PHE A 180 -9.63 11.34 -19.87
CA PHE A 180 -10.53 12.28 -19.19
C PHE A 180 -11.99 11.84 -19.32
N LYS A 181 -12.48 11.54 -20.53
CA LYS A 181 -13.85 11.07 -20.76
C LYS A 181 -14.14 9.76 -20.01
N THR A 182 -13.18 8.83 -20.00
CA THR A 182 -13.27 7.57 -19.25
C THR A 182 -13.33 7.82 -17.74
N ALA A 183 -12.52 8.75 -17.23
CA ALA A 183 -12.50 9.14 -15.83
C ALA A 183 -13.82 9.76 -15.40
N MET A 184 -14.38 10.69 -16.20
CA MET A 184 -15.70 11.29 -15.95
C MET A 184 -16.80 10.23 -15.87
N ARG A 185 -16.81 9.28 -16.80
CA ARG A 185 -17.78 8.16 -16.79
C ARG A 185 -17.67 7.32 -15.51
N SER A 186 -16.45 7.10 -15.00
CA SER A 186 -16.24 6.31 -13.77
C SER A 186 -16.78 6.99 -12.51
N ILE A 187 -16.83 8.32 -12.49
CA ILE A 187 -17.38 9.12 -11.38
C ILE A 187 -18.86 9.49 -11.58
N GLY A 188 -19.47 9.03 -12.68
CA GLY A 188 -20.88 9.21 -12.98
C GLY A 188 -21.24 10.50 -13.74
N LEU A 189 -20.24 11.19 -14.32
CA LEU A 189 -20.46 12.36 -15.16
C LEU A 189 -20.43 11.98 -16.65
N ASP A 190 -21.28 12.62 -17.45
CA ASP A 190 -21.31 12.41 -18.89
C ASP A 190 -20.37 13.40 -19.59
N ALA A 191 -19.32 12.87 -20.20
CA ALA A 191 -18.35 13.63 -20.99
C ALA A 191 -18.37 13.22 -22.48
N GLY A 192 -19.45 12.58 -22.93
CA GLY A 192 -19.56 12.02 -24.27
C GLY A 192 -18.99 10.60 -24.37
N ASP A 193 -18.73 10.16 -25.60
CA ASP A 193 -18.17 8.82 -25.87
C ASP A 193 -16.63 8.83 -25.77
N PRO A 194 -16.01 8.03 -24.87
CA PRO A 194 -14.57 7.87 -24.78
C PRO A 194 -13.93 7.25 -26.03
N THR A 195 -14.70 6.67 -26.96
CA THR A 195 -14.12 6.22 -28.24
C THR A 195 -13.75 7.39 -29.15
N ASP A 196 -14.32 8.57 -28.92
CA ASP A 196 -13.95 9.81 -29.58
C ASP A 196 -12.81 10.49 -28.81
N ASP A 197 -11.70 10.70 -29.50
CA ASP A 197 -10.50 11.28 -28.94
C ASP A 197 -10.50 12.81 -28.93
N GLU A 198 -11.53 13.47 -29.46
CA GLU A 198 -11.67 14.93 -29.48
C GLU A 198 -12.34 15.49 -28.21
N PHE A 199 -11.83 16.62 -27.72
CA PHE A 199 -12.42 17.35 -26.61
C PHE A 199 -13.61 18.20 -27.12
N ASP A 200 -14.78 17.60 -27.05
CA ASP A 200 -16.06 18.11 -27.55
C ASP A 200 -16.83 18.98 -26.54
N GLU A 201 -18.06 19.36 -26.90
CA GLU A 201 -18.95 20.16 -26.05
C GLU A 201 -19.38 19.41 -24.78
N ALA A 202 -19.64 18.10 -24.87
CA ALA A 202 -20.03 17.28 -23.73
C ALA A 202 -18.88 17.20 -22.70
N ALA A 203 -17.65 16.99 -23.17
CA ALA A 203 -16.46 17.04 -22.35
C ALA A 203 -16.29 18.41 -21.68
N ALA A 204 -16.51 19.51 -22.40
CA ALA A 204 -16.45 20.86 -21.83
C ALA A 204 -17.52 21.09 -20.74
N GLN A 205 -18.76 20.63 -20.97
CA GLN A 205 -19.85 20.72 -19.99
C GLN A 205 -19.56 19.88 -18.75
N SER A 206 -19.01 18.68 -18.91
CA SER A 206 -18.64 17.79 -17.80
C SER A 206 -17.63 18.41 -16.83
N VAL A 207 -16.75 19.31 -17.30
CA VAL A 207 -15.83 20.06 -16.42
C VAL A 207 -16.61 20.96 -15.47
N THR A 208 -17.69 21.60 -15.94
CA THR A 208 -18.51 22.45 -15.07
C THR A 208 -19.21 21.61 -14.00
N GLU A 209 -19.73 20.44 -14.38
CA GLU A 209 -20.36 19.49 -13.47
C GLU A 209 -19.35 18.90 -12.46
N LEU A 210 -18.13 18.59 -12.91
CA LEU A 210 -17.03 18.11 -12.07
C LEU A 210 -16.72 19.10 -10.95
N TYR A 211 -16.59 20.38 -11.29
CA TYR A 211 -16.33 21.42 -10.29
C TYR A 211 -17.54 21.60 -9.35
N ALA A 212 -18.76 21.55 -9.87
CA ALA A 212 -19.97 21.62 -9.06
C ALA A 212 -20.07 20.45 -8.07
N GLN A 213 -19.76 19.23 -8.50
CA GLN A 213 -19.73 18.03 -7.65
C GLN A 213 -18.63 18.09 -6.59
N ALA A 214 -17.49 18.71 -6.92
CA ALA A 214 -16.41 18.99 -5.96
C ALA A 214 -16.72 20.17 -5.00
N GLY A 215 -17.79 20.94 -5.25
CA GLY A 215 -18.19 22.10 -4.45
C GLY A 215 -17.47 23.41 -4.78
N TYR A 216 -16.91 23.54 -5.98
CA TYR A 216 -16.17 24.71 -6.44
C TYR A 216 -16.85 25.37 -7.65
N ALA A 217 -16.59 26.66 -7.84
CA ALA A 217 -16.97 27.36 -9.06
C ALA A 217 -16.07 26.91 -10.22
N ALA A 218 -16.67 26.63 -11.37
CA ALA A 218 -15.92 26.32 -12.59
C ALA A 218 -15.05 27.51 -13.01
N PRO A 219 -13.83 27.27 -13.54
CA PRO A 219 -12.95 28.32 -14.00
C PRO A 219 -13.56 29.06 -15.21
N ALA A 220 -13.33 30.37 -15.29
CA ALA A 220 -13.71 31.17 -16.45
C ALA A 220 -12.90 30.75 -17.69
N ILE A 221 -13.55 30.68 -18.86
CA ILE A 221 -12.90 30.35 -20.12
C ILE A 221 -12.30 31.63 -20.70
N ASP A 222 -11.11 32.00 -20.22
CA ASP A 222 -10.46 33.29 -20.55
C ASP A 222 -10.26 33.55 -22.06
N ASP A 223 -10.05 32.50 -22.86
CA ASP A 223 -9.76 32.63 -24.29
C ASP A 223 -11.01 32.57 -25.20
N GLY A 224 -12.18 32.19 -24.65
CA GLY A 224 -13.41 32.03 -25.41
C GLY A 224 -14.07 33.36 -25.75
N ASP A 225 -14.18 34.26 -24.78
CA ASP A 225 -15.02 35.46 -24.89
C ASP A 225 -14.52 36.46 -25.93
N ALA A 226 -13.21 36.58 -26.11
CA ALA A 226 -12.64 37.45 -27.14
C ALA A 226 -12.81 36.87 -28.54
N ALA A 227 -12.62 35.56 -28.70
CA ALA A 227 -12.78 34.85 -29.96
C ALA A 227 -14.24 34.78 -30.39
N VAL A 228 -15.16 34.53 -29.46
CA VAL A 228 -16.61 34.53 -29.68
C VAL A 228 -17.09 35.90 -30.11
N ARG A 229 -16.72 36.98 -29.39
CA ARG A 229 -17.08 38.35 -29.81
C ARG A 229 -16.55 38.69 -31.20
N ALA A 230 -15.32 38.32 -31.52
CA ALA A 230 -14.76 38.55 -32.86
C ALA A 230 -15.50 37.76 -33.95
N ALA A 231 -15.91 36.52 -33.66
CA ALA A 231 -16.71 35.71 -34.57
C ALA A 231 -18.12 36.29 -34.79
N GLU A 232 -18.78 36.76 -33.72
CA GLU A 232 -20.08 37.43 -33.80
C GLU A 232 -20.02 38.71 -34.65
N GLU A 233 -18.98 39.53 -34.46
CA GLU A 233 -18.72 40.72 -35.29
C GLU A 233 -18.46 40.36 -36.77
N ALA A 234 -17.75 39.26 -37.03
CA ALA A 234 -17.50 38.76 -38.38
C ALA A 234 -18.80 38.25 -39.06
N VAL A 235 -19.68 37.59 -38.31
CA VAL A 235 -21.01 37.17 -38.80
C VAL A 235 -21.90 38.39 -39.05
N ALA A 236 -21.92 39.37 -38.14
CA ALA A 236 -22.69 40.60 -38.28
C ALA A 236 -22.25 41.40 -39.53
N SER A 237 -20.95 41.53 -39.76
CA SER A 237 -20.42 42.22 -40.95
C SER A 237 -20.71 41.44 -42.26
N SER A 238 -20.60 40.12 -42.23
CA SER A 238 -20.92 39.26 -43.39
C SER A 238 -22.41 39.31 -43.75
N THR A 239 -23.29 39.30 -42.75
CA THR A 239 -24.74 39.44 -42.97
C THR A 239 -25.10 40.82 -43.53
N GLN A 240 -24.46 41.88 -43.05
CA GLN A 240 -24.63 43.23 -43.60
C GLN A 240 -24.15 43.32 -45.06
N ALA A 241 -23.00 42.72 -45.38
CA ALA A 241 -22.48 42.66 -46.74
C ALA A 241 -23.41 41.88 -47.69
N LEU A 242 -23.96 40.74 -47.24
CA LEU A 242 -24.95 39.97 -47.99
C LEU A 242 -26.24 40.76 -48.23
N ALA A 243 -26.71 41.52 -47.24
CA ALA A 243 -27.89 42.37 -47.38
C ALA A 243 -27.66 43.49 -48.41
N ALA A 244 -26.48 44.12 -48.39
CA ALA A 244 -26.09 45.13 -49.38
C ALA A 244 -26.00 44.54 -50.80
N ALA A 245 -25.31 43.41 -50.97
CA ALA A 245 -25.18 42.73 -52.25
C ALA A 245 -26.54 42.30 -52.83
N ARG A 246 -27.46 41.79 -51.99
CA ARG A 246 -28.83 41.46 -52.41
C ARG A 246 -29.60 42.70 -52.88
N LYS A 247 -29.44 43.83 -52.19
CA LYS A 247 -30.07 45.10 -52.58
C LYS A 247 -29.53 45.60 -53.93
N GLU A 248 -28.22 45.51 -54.15
CA GLU A 248 -27.59 45.88 -55.42
C GLU A 248 -28.03 44.95 -56.56
N LEU A 249 -28.11 43.64 -56.32
CA LEU A 249 -28.63 42.68 -57.28
C LEU A 249 -30.09 42.99 -57.65
N ALA A 250 -30.95 43.28 -56.67
CA ALA A 250 -32.34 43.66 -56.91
C ALA A 250 -32.45 44.97 -57.72
N ALA A 251 -31.59 45.96 -57.43
CA ALA A 251 -31.54 47.20 -58.20
C ALA A 251 -31.06 46.99 -59.64
N ALA A 252 -30.08 46.11 -59.86
CA ALA A 252 -29.61 45.73 -61.19
C ALA A 252 -30.69 44.97 -61.98
N GLN A 253 -31.44 44.08 -61.33
CA GLN A 253 -32.54 43.32 -61.92
C GLN A 253 -33.76 44.19 -62.26
N ALA A 254 -34.01 45.26 -61.49
CA ALA A 254 -35.09 46.21 -61.78
C ALA A 254 -34.86 47.01 -63.09
N GLY A 255 -33.63 47.03 -63.62
CA GLY A 255 -33.26 47.71 -64.86
C GLY A 255 -33.42 49.25 -64.81
N PRO A 256 -32.85 50.00 -65.77
CA PRO A 256 -32.84 51.47 -65.75
C PRO A 256 -34.21 52.14 -66.03
N SER A 257 -35.33 51.42 -66.00
CA SER A 257 -36.65 51.96 -66.36
C SER A 257 -37.19 52.97 -65.33
N ALA A 258 -36.92 52.78 -64.04
CA ALA A 258 -37.36 53.70 -62.99
C ALA A 258 -36.48 54.98 -62.90
N ALA A 259 -35.17 54.88 -63.17
CA ALA A 259 -34.25 56.02 -63.12
C ALA A 259 -34.38 56.95 -64.34
N ARG A 260 -34.77 56.43 -65.52
CA ARG A 260 -35.12 57.27 -66.69
C ARG A 260 -36.42 58.03 -66.50
N ALA A 261 -37.39 57.48 -65.77
CA ALA A 261 -38.67 58.17 -65.49
C ALA A 261 -38.51 59.32 -64.49
N ALA A 262 -37.58 59.22 -63.54
CA ALA A 262 -37.31 60.30 -62.57
C ALA A 262 -36.41 61.41 -63.14
N SER A 263 -35.48 61.10 -64.04
CA SER A 263 -34.58 62.10 -64.64
C SER A 263 -35.22 62.92 -65.77
N THR A 264 -36.26 62.41 -66.45
CA THR A 264 -37.03 63.20 -67.44
C THR A 264 -37.96 64.23 -66.81
N ARG A 265 -38.22 64.19 -65.49
CA ARG A 265 -39.06 65.17 -64.79
C ARG A 265 -38.30 66.40 -64.26
N ARG A 266 -36.97 66.43 -64.38
CA ARG A 266 -36.12 67.53 -63.86
C ARG A 266 -35.39 68.34 -64.94
N THR A 267 -35.87 68.28 -66.18
CA THR A 267 -35.48 69.19 -67.27
C THR A 267 -36.56 70.26 -67.44
N GLY A 268 -36.57 71.22 -66.51
CA GLY A 268 -37.60 72.26 -66.48
C GLY A 268 -37.23 73.47 -65.62
N SER A 269 -35.95 73.86 -65.53
CA SER A 269 -35.62 75.23 -65.10
C SER A 269 -34.25 75.65 -65.66
N ARG A 270 -34.28 76.39 -66.77
CA ARG A 270 -33.18 77.23 -67.24
C ARG A 270 -33.07 78.46 -66.34
N SER A 271 -31.85 78.81 -65.91
CA SER A 271 -31.32 80.19 -65.93
C SER A 271 -29.86 80.26 -65.38
N PRO A 272 -29.10 81.32 -65.71
CA PRO A 272 -27.74 81.17 -66.22
C PRO A 272 -26.60 81.56 -65.26
N ILE A 273 -25.45 80.94 -65.52
CA ILE A 273 -24.06 81.45 -65.56
C ILE A 273 -23.70 82.67 -64.70
N CYS A 274 -22.73 82.48 -63.80
CA CYS A 274 -21.56 83.36 -63.72
C CYS A 274 -20.32 82.58 -63.29
N ARG A 275 -19.32 82.52 -64.18
CA ARG A 275 -17.94 82.11 -63.92
C ARG A 275 -17.18 83.28 -63.30
N THR A 276 -16.36 83.00 -62.29
CA THR A 276 -15.15 83.77 -61.97
C THR A 276 -14.08 82.81 -61.44
N PRO A 277 -12.82 82.88 -61.91
CA PRO A 277 -11.75 81.97 -61.49
C PRO A 277 -10.80 82.61 -60.45
N SER A 278 -10.22 81.79 -59.56
CA SER A 278 -8.87 81.93 -58.92
C SER A 278 -8.81 81.12 -57.60
N PRO A 279 -7.66 80.98 -56.90
CA PRO A 279 -6.43 80.34 -57.34
C PRO A 279 -5.88 79.28 -56.33
N TRP A 280 -5.21 78.25 -56.86
CA TRP A 280 -4.10 77.45 -56.28
C TRP A 280 -4.35 76.48 -55.09
N PRO A 281 -3.85 75.23 -55.16
CA PRO A 281 -3.70 74.34 -54.01
C PRO A 281 -2.29 74.43 -53.39
N SER A 282 -2.22 74.72 -52.09
CA SER A 282 -1.00 74.61 -51.30
C SER A 282 -0.84 73.22 -50.70
N SER A 283 0.08 72.44 -51.27
CA SER A 283 0.66 71.24 -50.66
C SER A 283 1.60 71.63 -49.52
N PRO A 284 1.64 70.88 -48.40
CA PRO A 284 2.84 70.75 -47.60
C PRO A 284 3.53 69.44 -47.96
N GLY A 285 4.68 69.58 -48.63
CA GLY A 285 5.71 68.54 -48.63
C GLY A 285 6.50 68.58 -47.32
N ARG A 286 6.95 67.41 -46.88
CA ARG A 286 8.16 67.09 -46.07
C ARG A 286 7.99 65.66 -45.54
N SER A 287 8.98 64.80 -45.38
CA SER A 287 10.37 64.74 -45.82
C SER A 287 10.96 63.48 -45.15
N TRP A 288 11.69 62.67 -45.91
CA TRP A 288 12.93 61.98 -45.52
C TRP A 288 12.89 60.88 -44.44
N ALA A 289 13.21 59.65 -44.86
CA ALA A 289 14.26 58.79 -44.25
C ALA A 289 14.37 57.52 -45.11
N ARG A 290 15.32 57.47 -46.05
CA ARG A 290 16.58 56.69 -45.96
C ARG A 290 16.46 55.33 -45.26
N SER A 291 16.67 54.32 -46.10
CA SER A 291 17.01 52.93 -45.84
C SER A 291 18.17 52.74 -44.85
N PRO A 292 18.38 51.48 -44.40
CA PRO A 292 19.53 50.80 -45.01
C PRO A 292 19.25 49.34 -45.41
N ARG A 293 19.88 48.98 -46.53
CA ARG A 293 20.29 47.63 -46.87
C ARG A 293 21.16 47.04 -45.75
N ARG A 294 20.92 45.80 -45.36
CA ARG A 294 21.99 44.88 -44.95
C ARG A 294 21.81 43.54 -45.63
N ALA A 295 22.76 43.25 -46.49
CA ALA A 295 23.06 41.93 -47.02
C ALA A 295 23.85 41.11 -45.97
N SER A 296 24.18 39.89 -46.40
CA SER A 296 25.12 38.92 -45.80
C SER A 296 24.47 38.00 -44.76
N SER A 297 24.75 36.70 -44.71
CA SER A 297 25.43 35.79 -45.63
C SER A 297 25.31 34.40 -44.98
N ALA A 298 25.25 33.37 -45.81
CA ALA A 298 25.37 31.97 -45.42
C ALA A 298 26.55 31.70 -44.47
N ARG A 299 26.34 30.82 -43.47
CA ARG A 299 27.41 29.94 -42.97
C ARG A 299 26.84 28.61 -42.52
N ARG A 300 27.15 27.61 -43.35
CA ARG A 300 27.19 26.18 -43.06
C ARG A 300 28.37 25.93 -42.11
N SER A 301 28.18 25.20 -41.01
CA SER A 301 29.27 24.48 -40.35
C SER A 301 28.77 23.27 -39.57
N THR A 302 29.28 22.13 -40.00
CA THR A 302 29.32 20.81 -39.38
C THR A 302 30.29 20.75 -38.19
N ARG A 303 29.92 20.03 -37.12
CA ARG A 303 30.76 19.28 -36.14
C ARG A 303 29.80 18.70 -35.08
N ARG A 304 29.65 17.40 -34.80
CA ARG A 304 30.55 16.27 -34.52
C ARG A 304 31.42 16.44 -33.27
N SER A 305 30.95 15.92 -32.13
CA SER A 305 31.70 15.11 -31.12
C SER A 305 30.80 14.82 -29.91
N ARG A 306 30.45 13.56 -29.63
CA ARG A 306 31.01 12.70 -28.55
C ARG A 306 30.94 13.31 -27.14
N ARG A 307 30.04 12.77 -26.31
CA ARG A 307 30.37 11.86 -25.20
C ARG A 307 29.14 11.05 -24.84
#